data_AF-U2ZBR2-F1
#
_entry.id   AF-U2ZBR2-F1
#
_cell.length_a   1.000
_cell.length_b   1.000
_cell.length_c   1.000
_cell.angle_alpha   90.00
_cell.angle_beta   90.00
_cell.angle_gamma   90.00
#
_symmetry.space_group_name_H-M   'P 1'
#
loop_
_entity.id
_entity.type
_entity.pdbx_description
1 polymer ?
#
loop_
_entity_poly.entity_id
_entity_poly.type
_entity_poly.pdbx_seq_one_letter_code
_entity_poly.pdbx_strand_id
1 'polypeptide(L)'
;SLSSFYAVRLYELMSQFLKLGQRECTLDQLRQMLDLGDKYQDVKNLRVRVLDPALKELNAGTDLAVTAEPRRQGRKIVGFSFTITKNDQLPLNLEAACN
;
A
#
# COMPACT_ATOMS: atom_id res chain seq x y z
N SER A 1 -2.62 2.58 15.83
CA SER A 1 -3.39 3.48 14.93
C SER A 1 -2.52 3.81 13.73
N LEU A 2 -3.12 4.16 12.59
CA LEU A 2 -2.37 4.65 11.43
C LEU A 2 -2.02 6.13 11.64
N SER A 3 -0.78 6.48 11.34
CA SER A 3 -0.15 7.79 11.53
C SER A 3 0.32 8.42 10.22
N SER A 4 0.72 7.61 9.23
CA SER A 4 1.07 8.09 7.90
C SER A 4 -0.16 8.35 7.05
N PHE A 5 -0.18 9.52 6.38
CA PHE A 5 -1.16 9.84 5.35
C PHE A 5 -1.28 8.73 4.30
N TYR A 6 -0.16 8.17 3.84
CA TYR A 6 -0.16 7.13 2.81
C TYR A 6 -0.72 5.80 3.32
N ALA A 7 -0.49 5.46 4.60
CA ALA A 7 -1.05 4.25 5.20
C ALA A 7 -2.57 4.34 5.33
N VAL A 8 -3.07 5.49 5.82
CA VAL A 8 -4.52 5.78 5.86
C VAL A 8 -5.11 5.71 4.46
N ARG A 9 -4.47 6.34 3.47
CA ARG A 9 -4.98 6.36 2.10
C ARG A 9 -5.01 5.00 1.44
N LEU A 10 -3.98 4.17 1.64
CA LEU A 10 -3.99 2.79 1.20
C LEU A 10 -5.06 1.97 1.92
N TYR A 11 -5.27 2.16 3.21
CA TYR A 11 -6.30 1.43 3.95
C TYR A 11 -7.70 1.73 3.40
N GLU A 12 -8.04 3.00 3.23
CA GLU A 12 -9.33 3.42 2.63
C GLU A 12 -9.53 2.79 1.25
N LEU A 13 -8.47 2.82 0.44
CA LEU A 13 -8.53 2.29 -0.91
C LEU A 13 -8.70 0.77 -0.92
N MET A 14 -7.87 0.03 -0.17
CA MET A 14 -7.91 -1.42 -0.14
C MET A 14 -9.22 -1.94 0.47
N SER A 15 -9.79 -1.22 1.45
CA SER A 15 -11.09 -1.54 2.03
C SER A 15 -12.22 -1.53 0.98
N GLN A 16 -12.17 -0.60 0.02
CA GLN A 16 -13.16 -0.55 -1.08
C GLN A 16 -13.11 -1.79 -1.99
N PHE A 17 -11.93 -2.40 -2.12
CA PHE A 17 -11.72 -3.59 -2.96
C PHE A 17 -11.67 -4.90 -2.17
N LEU A 18 -11.94 -4.87 -0.86
CA LEU A 18 -11.84 -6.06 0.00
C LEU A 18 -12.71 -7.22 -0.50
N LYS A 19 -13.94 -6.94 -0.97
CA LYS A 19 -14.83 -7.98 -1.50
C LYS A 19 -14.28 -8.65 -2.76
N LEU A 20 -13.52 -7.92 -3.58
CA LEU A 20 -12.87 -8.46 -4.77
C LEU A 20 -11.55 -9.18 -4.41
N GLY A 21 -10.92 -8.80 -3.29
CA GLY A 21 -9.67 -9.37 -2.80
C GLY A 21 -8.43 -8.97 -3.60
N GLN A 22 -8.59 -8.14 -4.63
CA GLN A 22 -7.49 -7.71 -5.48
C GLN A 22 -7.74 -6.34 -6.11
N ARG A 23 -6.65 -5.65 -6.43
CA ARG A 23 -6.68 -4.37 -7.15
C ARG A 23 -5.43 -4.19 -8.00
N GLU A 24 -5.57 -3.81 -9.26
CA GLU A 24 -4.42 -3.49 -10.11
C GLU A 24 -4.33 -2.00 -10.42
N CYS A 25 -3.21 -1.36 -10.12
CA CYS A 25 -2.98 0.05 -10.45
C CYS A 25 -1.82 0.19 -11.44
N THR A 26 -1.94 1.11 -12.39
CA THR A 26 -0.76 1.63 -13.12
C THR A 26 0.06 2.52 -12.18
N LEU A 27 1.30 2.85 -12.56
CA LEU A 27 2.10 3.83 -11.81
C LEU A 27 1.39 5.18 -11.68
N ASP A 28 0.79 5.68 -12.77
CA ASP A 28 0.09 6.97 -12.75
C ASP A 28 -1.14 6.95 -11.85
N GLN A 29 -1.94 5.89 -11.92
CA GLN A 29 -3.08 5.70 -11.00
C GLN A 29 -2.60 5.68 -9.55
N LEU A 30 -1.55 4.92 -9.24
CA LEU A 30 -1.02 4.85 -7.88
C LEU A 30 -0.56 6.23 -7.37
N ARG A 31 0.09 7.03 -8.23
CA ARG A 31 0.53 8.39 -7.90
C ARG A 31 -0.65 9.33 -7.62
N GLN A 32 -1.71 9.25 -8.43
CA GLN A 32 -2.93 10.03 -8.23
C GLN A 32 -3.64 9.62 -6.93
N MET A 33 -3.76 8.32 -6.67
CA MET A 33 -4.44 7.79 -5.49
C MET A 33 -3.76 8.19 -4.18
N LEU A 34 -2.43 8.31 -4.21
CA LEU A 34 -1.58 8.70 -3.08
C LEU A 34 -1.26 10.20 -3.05
N ASP A 35 -1.86 11.00 -3.93
CA ASP A 35 -1.67 12.45 -4.02
C ASP A 35 -0.19 12.89 -4.08
N LEU A 36 0.59 12.23 -4.94
CA LEU A 36 2.04 12.44 -4.99
C LEU A 36 2.49 13.60 -5.87
N GLY A 37 1.62 14.12 -6.73
CA GLY A 37 1.96 15.15 -7.73
C GLY A 37 3.22 14.75 -8.50
N ASP A 38 4.28 15.56 -8.43
CA ASP A 38 5.56 15.31 -9.09
C ASP A 38 6.62 14.59 -8.22
N LYS A 39 6.29 14.19 -7.00
CA LYS A 39 7.25 13.54 -6.08
C LYS A 39 7.50 12.08 -6.47
N TYR A 40 8.70 11.57 -6.21
CA TYR A 40 9.04 10.15 -6.39
C TYR A 40 8.75 9.60 -7.80
N GLN A 41 9.11 10.34 -8.86
CA GLN A 41 8.88 9.92 -10.26
C GLN A 41 9.53 8.56 -10.60
N ASP A 42 10.68 8.29 -9.99
CA ASP A 42 11.32 6.98 -10.08
C ASP A 42 10.55 5.93 -9.27
N VAL A 43 10.21 4.80 -9.92
CA VAL A 43 9.42 3.73 -9.33
C VAL A 43 10.10 3.08 -8.12
N LYS A 44 11.43 3.02 -8.09
CA LYS A 44 12.16 2.48 -6.95
C LYS A 44 12.00 3.42 -5.73
N ASN A 45 12.09 4.73 -5.93
CA ASN A 45 11.83 5.71 -4.88
C ASN A 45 10.38 5.70 -4.42
N LEU A 46 9.40 5.65 -5.35
CA LEU A 46 7.98 5.49 -5.02
C LEU A 46 7.76 4.28 -4.12
N ARG A 47 8.37 3.15 -4.48
CA ARG A 47 8.23 1.91 -3.73
C ARG A 47 8.83 2.02 -2.32
N VAL A 48 10.12 2.37 -2.24
CA VAL A 48 10.87 2.34 -0.97
C VAL A 48 10.43 3.43 0.00
N ARG A 49 10.03 4.61 -0.50
CA ARG A 49 9.70 5.77 0.36
C ARG A 49 8.23 5.90 0.67
N VAL A 50 7.35 5.32 -0.14
CA VAL A 50 5.90 5.51 -0.02
C VAL A 50 5.18 4.17 0.12
N LEU A 51 5.27 3.31 -0.89
CA LEU A 51 4.45 2.09 -0.94
C LEU A 51 4.79 1.09 0.16
N ASP A 52 6.06 0.70 0.29
CA ASP A 52 6.48 -0.33 1.23
C ASP A 52 6.29 0.12 2.70
N PRO A 53 6.66 1.36 3.11
CA PRO A 53 6.38 1.84 4.46
C PRO A 53 4.88 1.92 4.78
N ALA A 54 4.06 2.39 3.84
CA ALA A 54 2.63 2.52 4.04
C ALA A 54 1.94 1.15 4.15
N LEU A 55 2.34 0.17 3.34
CA LEU A 55 1.85 -1.21 3.46
C LEU A 55 2.29 -1.85 4.78
N LYS A 56 3.53 -1.63 5.22
CA LYS A 56 4.01 -2.13 6.51
C LYS A 56 3.15 -1.60 7.67
N GLU A 57 2.90 -0.30 7.68
CA GLU A 57 2.09 0.34 8.73
C GLU A 57 0.62 -0.12 8.67
N LEU A 58 0.03 -0.18 7.48
CA LEU A 58 -1.34 -0.69 7.27
C LEU A 58 -1.49 -2.11 7.80
N ASN A 59 -0.59 -3.01 7.39
CA ASN A 59 -0.62 -4.42 7.78
C ASN A 59 -0.36 -4.62 9.27
N ALA A 60 0.36 -3.70 9.92
CA ALA A 60 0.63 -3.74 11.35
C ALA A 60 -0.48 -3.08 12.20
N GLY A 61 -1.28 -2.20 11.60
CA GLY A 61 -2.19 -1.31 12.32
C GLY A 61 -3.67 -1.55 12.06
N THR A 62 -4.03 -2.51 11.20
CA THR A 62 -5.41 -2.77 10.77
C THR A 62 -5.72 -4.26 10.69
N ASP A 63 -6.99 -4.58 10.50
CA ASP A 63 -7.48 -5.93 10.21
C ASP A 63 -7.30 -6.34 8.73
N LEU A 64 -6.64 -5.52 7.91
CA LEU A 64 -6.30 -5.88 6.53
C LEU A 64 -4.87 -6.39 6.43
N ALA A 65 -4.71 -7.43 5.61
CA ALA A 65 -3.42 -7.85 5.08
C ALA A 65 -3.39 -7.57 3.58
N VAL A 66 -2.41 -6.79 3.16
CA VAL A 66 -2.25 -6.31 1.78
C VAL A 66 -0.82 -6.57 1.32
N THR A 67 -0.68 -7.24 0.18
CA THR A 67 0.59 -7.39 -0.53
C THR A 67 0.56 -6.62 -1.84
N ALA A 68 1.73 -6.22 -2.35
CA ALA A 68 1.85 -5.52 -3.62
C ALA A 68 2.96 -6.14 -4.47
N GLU A 69 2.60 -6.64 -5.65
CA GLU A 69 3.52 -7.25 -6.60
C GLU A 69 3.72 -6.34 -7.83
N PRO A 70 4.97 -6.09 -8.26
CA PRO A 70 5.22 -5.24 -9.40
C PRO A 70 4.80 -5.92 -10.71
N ARG A 71 3.96 -5.25 -11.50
CA ARG A 71 3.64 -5.66 -12.86
C ARG A 71 4.67 -5.13 -13.84
N ARG A 72 5.10 -5.97 -14.78
CA ARG A 72 6.18 -5.66 -15.71
C ARG A 72 5.76 -5.79 -17.16
N GLN A 73 6.28 -4.90 -17.99
CA GLN A 73 6.31 -5.02 -19.44
C GLN A 73 7.78 -5.10 -19.87
N GLY A 74 8.23 -6.32 -20.16
CA GLY A 74 9.67 -6.60 -20.28
C GLY A 74 10.40 -6.28 -18.97
N ARG A 75 11.41 -5.40 -19.03
CA ARG A 75 12.17 -4.97 -17.84
C ARG A 75 11.49 -3.83 -17.06
N LYS A 76 10.57 -3.10 -17.69
CA LYS A 76 9.94 -1.90 -17.11
C LYS A 76 8.81 -2.31 -16.16
N ILE A 77 8.78 -1.74 -14.95
CA ILE A 77 7.62 -1.82 -14.06
C ILE A 77 6.57 -0.83 -14.57
N VAL A 78 5.34 -1.30 -14.77
CA VAL A 78 4.22 -0.49 -15.30
C VAL A 78 3.13 -0.23 -14.25
N GLY A 79 3.19 -0.92 -13.12
CA GLY A 79 2.21 -0.79 -12.05
C GLY A 79 2.39 -1.86 -10.97
N PHE A 80 1.36 -2.02 -10.14
CA PHE A 80 1.32 -3.00 -9.05
C PHE A 80 -0.02 -3.73 -9.03
N SER A 81 0.02 -5.01 -8.69
CA SER A 81 -1.15 -5.82 -8.33
C SER A 81 -1.17 -5.99 -6.82
N PHE A 82 -2.27 -5.60 -6.21
CA PHE A 82 -2.52 -5.73 -4.79
C PHE A 82 -3.40 -6.95 -4.54
N THR A 83 -3.03 -7.74 -3.53
CA THR A 83 -3.87 -8.79 -2.96
C THR A 83 -4.31 -8.34 -1.57
N ILE A 84 -5.58 -8.50 -1.26
CA ILE A 84 -6.24 -7.92 -0.08
C ILE A 84 -7.00 -9.03 0.62
N THR A 85 -6.68 -9.27 1.89
CA THR A 85 -7.41 -10.20 2.75
C THR A 85 -7.76 -9.52 4.06
N LYS A 86 -8.85 -9.99 4.68
CA LYS A 86 -9.20 -9.59 6.05
C LYS A 86 -8.63 -10.63 7.02
N ASN A 87 -7.94 -10.16 8.04
CA ASN A 87 -7.57 -10.98 9.17
C ASN A 87 -8.69 -10.86 10.22
N ASP A 88 -9.18 -12.00 10.70
CA ASP A 88 -10.23 -12.03 11.75
C ASP A 88 -9.73 -11.53 13.11
N GLN A 89 -8.42 -11.30 13.24
CA GLN A 89 -7.78 -10.70 14.40
C GLN A 89 -6.88 -9.55 13.97
N LEU A 90 -6.97 -8.43 14.68
CA LEU A 90 -5.97 -7.37 14.57
C LEU A 90 -4.60 -7.93 14.97
N PRO A 91 -3.54 -7.70 14.17
CA PRO A 91 -2.21 -8.10 14.55
C PRO A 91 -1.86 -7.42 15.88
N LEU A 92 -1.59 -8.22 16.90
CA LEU A 92 -1.20 -7.74 18.22
C LEU A 92 0.21 -7.16 18.12
N ASN A 93 0.33 -5.87 17.81
CA ASN A 93 1.64 -5.23 17.70
C ASN A 93 1.95 -4.47 18.99
N LEU A 94 2.77 -5.07 19.86
CA LEU A 94 3.14 -4.55 21.19
C LEU A 94 4.31 -3.54 21.17
N GLU A 95 4.88 -3.19 20.00
CA GLU A 95 6.14 -2.42 19.92
C GLU A 95 6.04 -1.04 19.23
N ALA A 96 4.85 -0.48 19.04
CA ALA A 96 4.71 0.86 18.42
C ALA A 96 4.67 2.03 19.43
N ALA A 97 5.35 1.89 20.58
CA ALA A 97 5.66 3.00 21.48
C ALA A 97 7.19 3.09 21.60
N CYS A 98 7.73 4.29 21.32
CA CYS A 98 9.14 4.67 21.33
C CYS A 98 9.93 4.38 20.03
N ASN A 99 9.90 5.36 19.12
CA ASN A 99 11.08 6.17 18.78
C ASN A 99 10.69 7.39 17.95
#